data_AF-A0A7C3AN68-F1
#
_entry.id   AF-A0A7C3AN68-F1
#
_cell.length_a   1.000
_cell.length_b   1.000
_cell.length_c   1.000
_cell.angle_alpha   90.00
_cell.angle_beta   90.00
_cell.angle_gamma   90.00
#
_symmetry.space_group_name_H-M   'P 1'
#
loop_
_entity.id
_entity.type
_entity.pdbx_description
1 polymer ?
#
loop_
_entity_poly.entity_id
_entity_poly.type
_entity_poly.pdbx_seq_one_letter_code
_entity_poly.pdbx_strand_id
1 'polypeptide(L)'
;MKVVAVGSQDFVAGLKLAGVDEGFAVHDQQDAEAKLSSLIRRYDVTLILVEERYALEIPNFYDKYLKLKQPVVAVIPTGRAKEGVR
;
A
#
# COMPACT_ATOMS: atom_id res chain seq x y z
N MET A 1 -13.72 -11.18 -0.31
CA MET A 1 -12.88 -10.14 0.31
C MET A 1 -11.55 -10.15 -0.40
N LYS A 2 -11.01 -8.98 -0.72
CA LYS A 2 -9.82 -8.84 -1.57
C LYS A 2 -8.64 -8.23 -0.83
N VAL A 3 -7.45 -8.63 -1.23
CA VAL A 3 -6.16 -7.99 -0.93
C VAL A 3 -5.77 -7.15 -2.13
N VAL A 4 -5.31 -5.93 -1.86
CA VAL A 4 -4.94 -4.96 -2.90
C VAL A 4 -3.52 -4.46 -2.68
N ALA A 5 -2.76 -4.29 -3.74
CA ALA A 5 -1.44 -3.66 -3.72
C ALA A 5 -1.45 -2.27 -4.36
N VAL A 6 -0.77 -1.30 -3.77
CA VAL A 6 -0.54 0.05 -4.28
C VAL A 6 0.95 0.36 -4.22
N GLY A 7 1.57 0.66 -5.36
CA GLY A 7 2.99 0.99 -5.40
C GLY A 7 3.53 1.10 -6.81
N SER A 8 4.83 0.87 -6.97
CA SER A 8 5.51 0.85 -8.26
C SER A 8 5.01 -0.29 -9.16
N GLN A 9 5.32 -0.21 -10.45
CA GLN A 9 5.04 -1.27 -11.41
C GLN A 9 5.64 -2.61 -10.94
N ASP A 10 6.91 -2.62 -10.53
CA ASP A 10 7.62 -3.83 -10.10
C ASP A 10 7.03 -4.41 -8.81
N PHE A 11 6.72 -3.55 -7.83
CA PHE A 11 6.08 -3.96 -6.58
C PHE A 11 4.72 -4.63 -6.84
N VAL A 12 3.88 -3.98 -7.65
CA VAL A 12 2.56 -4.49 -8.00
C VAL A 12 2.65 -5.80 -8.80
N ALA A 13 3.59 -5.88 -9.75
CA ALA A 13 3.81 -7.09 -10.53
C ALA A 13 4.21 -8.27 -9.63
N GLY A 14 5.18 -8.06 -8.72
CA GLY A 14 5.62 -9.08 -7.77
C GLY A 14 4.50 -9.57 -6.86
N LEU A 15 3.69 -8.65 -6.33
CA LEU A 15 2.57 -9.02 -5.45
C LEU A 15 1.41 -9.70 -6.20
N LYS A 16 1.15 -9.33 -7.46
CA LYS A 16 0.19 -10.07 -8.30
C LYS A 16 0.63 -11.52 -8.51
N LEU A 17 1.92 -11.76 -8.75
CA LEU A 17 2.46 -13.12 -8.84
C LEU A 17 2.32 -13.90 -7.52
N ALA A 18 2.36 -13.21 -6.39
CA ALA A 18 2.16 -13.79 -5.07
C ALA A 18 0.67 -14.01 -4.69
N GLY A 19 -0.27 -13.73 -5.60
CA GLY A 19 -1.70 -13.99 -5.39
C GLY A 19 -2.51 -12.83 -4.81
N VAL A 20 -1.99 -11.59 -4.83
CA VAL A 20 -2.80 -10.40 -4.53
C VAL A 20 -3.85 -10.19 -5.62
N ASP A 21 -5.11 -9.96 -5.21
CA ASP A 21 -6.27 -9.91 -6.12
C ASP A 21 -6.21 -8.74 -7.11
N GLU A 22 -5.87 -7.54 -6.63
CA GLU A 22 -5.82 -6.31 -7.44
C GLU A 22 -4.53 -5.53 -7.17
N GLY A 23 -4.01 -4.86 -8.20
CA GLY A 23 -2.77 -4.11 -8.10
C GLY A 23 -2.86 -2.79 -8.86
N PHE A 24 -2.49 -1.70 -8.18
CA PHE A 24 -2.58 -0.33 -8.67
C PHE A 24 -1.18 0.29 -8.70
N ALA A 25 -0.62 0.39 -9.92
CA ALA A 25 0.63 1.10 -10.13
C ALA A 25 0.37 2.61 -10.00
N VAL A 26 1.21 3.29 -9.23
CA VAL A 26 1.10 4.74 -9.00
C VAL A 26 2.41 5.44 -9.34
N HIS A 27 2.33 6.68 -9.83
CA HIS A 27 3.50 7.39 -10.34
C HIS A 27 4.11 8.35 -9.32
N ASP A 28 3.29 8.95 -8.48
CA ASP A 28 3.69 9.93 -7.49
C ASP A 28 2.82 9.84 -6.23
N GLN A 29 3.16 10.66 -5.23
CA GLN A 29 2.43 10.77 -3.98
C GLN A 29 0.95 11.13 -4.16
N GLN A 30 0.61 12.01 -5.10
CA GLN A 30 -0.77 12.49 -5.28
C GLN A 30 -1.66 11.39 -5.84
N ASP A 31 -1.15 10.63 -6.81
CA ASP A 31 -1.81 9.45 -7.37
C ASP A 31 -1.96 8.35 -6.30
N ALA A 32 -0.92 8.11 -5.51
CA ALA A 32 -0.98 7.18 -4.38
C ALA A 32 -2.07 7.56 -3.36
N GLU A 33 -2.13 8.83 -2.94
CA GLU A 33 -3.15 9.33 -2.01
C GLU A 33 -4.56 9.23 -2.60
N ALA A 34 -4.72 9.57 -3.87
CA ALA A 34 -5.99 9.46 -4.58
C ALA A 34 -6.46 7.99 -4.64
N LYS A 35 -5.57 7.04 -4.97
CA LYS A 35 -5.92 5.61 -4.96
C LYS A 35 -6.26 5.11 -3.58
N LEU A 36 -5.45 5.42 -2.56
CA LEU A 36 -5.74 5.00 -1.19
C LEU A 36 -7.08 5.53 -0.70
N SER A 37 -7.37 6.81 -0.92
CA SER A 37 -8.65 7.42 -0.49
C SER A 37 -9.87 6.77 -1.15
N SER A 38 -9.72 6.26 -2.39
CA SER A 38 -10.77 5.50 -3.07
C SER A 38 -10.90 4.07 -2.54
N LEU A 39 -9.78 3.39 -2.28
CA LEU A 39 -9.74 1.99 -1.86
C LEU A 39 -10.27 1.79 -0.44
N ILE A 40 -10.02 2.72 0.48
CA ILE A 40 -10.52 2.61 1.86
C ILE A 40 -12.05 2.66 1.96
N ARG A 41 -12.74 3.13 0.93
CA ARG A 41 -14.22 3.20 0.87
C ARG A 41 -14.85 1.94 0.27
N ARG A 42 -14.03 1.00 -0.24
CA ARG A 42 -14.51 -0.22 -0.86
C ARG A 42 -14.78 -1.29 0.18
N TYR A 43 -16.03 -1.74 0.28
CA TYR A 43 -16.43 -2.81 1.19
C TYR A 43 -15.88 -4.19 0.81
N ASP A 44 -15.45 -4.39 -0.44
CA ASP A 44 -14.88 -5.66 -0.91
C ASP A 44 -13.38 -5.80 -0.61
N VAL A 45 -12.71 -4.73 -0.18
CA VAL A 45 -11.28 -4.70 0.15
C VAL A 45 -11.10 -4.89 1.67
N THR A 46 -10.21 -5.80 2.06
CA THR A 46 -9.93 -6.06 3.48
C THR A 46 -8.51 -5.65 3.88
N LEU A 47 -7.56 -5.72 2.94
CA LEU A 47 -6.16 -5.41 3.16
C LEU A 47 -5.62 -4.61 1.97
N ILE A 48 -4.94 -3.51 2.26
CA ILE A 48 -4.23 -2.68 1.29
C ILE A 48 -2.74 -2.71 1.66
N LEU A 49 -1.93 -3.27 0.76
CA LEU A 49 -0.47 -3.27 0.82
C LEU A 49 0.04 -2.03 0.09
N VAL A 50 0.83 -1.20 0.78
CA VAL A 50 1.35 0.05 0.23
C VAL A 50 2.85 0.04 0.27
N GLU A 51 3.50 0.33 -0.86
CA GLU A 51 4.94 0.47 -0.91
C GLU A 51 5.42 1.67 -0.05
N GLU A 52 6.41 1.43 0.81
CA GLU A 52 6.87 2.36 1.85
C GLU A 52 7.21 3.76 1.33
N ARG A 53 7.85 3.86 0.16
CA ARG A 53 8.23 5.16 -0.42
C ARG A 53 7.03 6.11 -0.57
N TYR A 54 5.88 5.62 -0.98
CA TYR A 54 4.68 6.45 -1.14
C TYR A 54 4.02 6.75 0.20
N ALA A 55 4.06 5.81 1.15
CA ALA A 55 3.53 6.04 2.50
C ALA A 55 4.28 7.16 3.24
N LEU A 56 5.61 7.25 3.04
CA LEU A 56 6.44 8.29 3.63
C LEU A 56 6.23 9.68 3.02
N GLU A 57 5.86 9.74 1.74
CA GLU A 57 5.63 11.00 1.04
C GLU A 57 4.27 11.61 1.39
N ILE A 58 3.24 10.80 1.69
CA ILE A 58 1.89 11.30 1.97
C ILE A 58 1.81 11.98 3.36
N PRO A 59 1.42 13.27 3.45
CA PRO A 59 1.27 13.97 4.71
C PRO A 59 0.22 13.31 5.61
N ASN A 60 0.58 13.12 6.88
CA ASN A 60 -0.26 12.52 7.91
C ASN A 60 -0.75 11.12 7.54
N PHE A 61 0.04 10.36 6.76
CA PHE A 61 -0.33 9.00 6.33
C PHE A 61 -0.76 8.10 7.50
N TYR A 62 -0.01 8.13 8.61
CA TYR A 62 -0.30 7.34 9.80
C TYR A 62 -1.70 7.60 10.36
N ASP A 63 -2.06 8.88 10.52
CA ASP A 63 -3.36 9.27 11.07
C ASP A 63 -4.51 8.98 10.09
N LYS A 64 -4.26 9.14 8.79
CA LYS A 64 -5.26 8.92 7.73
C LYS A 64 -5.55 7.44 7.48
N TYR A 65 -4.52 6.59 7.50
CA TYR A 65 -4.60 5.24 6.94
C TYR A 65 -4.26 4.13 7.95
N LEU A 66 -3.24 4.30 8.79
CA LEU A 66 -2.81 3.22 9.71
C LEU A 66 -3.71 3.06 10.94
N LYS A 67 -4.51 4.07 11.28
CA LYS A 67 -5.50 3.99 12.37
C LYS A 67 -6.84 3.38 11.95
N LEU A 68 -7.02 3.08 10.67
CA LEU A 68 -8.27 2.50 10.17
C LEU A 68 -8.42 1.06 10.68
N LYS A 69 -9.63 0.72 11.16
CA LYS A 69 -9.94 -0.66 11.56
C LYS A 69 -10.15 -1.58 10.36
N GLN A 70 -10.77 -1.07 9.31
CA GLN A 70 -11.00 -1.79 8.05
C GLN A 70 -11.21 -0.81 6.89
N PRO A 71 -10.63 -1.04 5.69
CA PRO A 71 -9.61 -2.06 5.42
C PRO A 71 -8.31 -1.79 6.19
N VAL A 72 -7.57 -2.87 6.49
CA VAL A 72 -6.23 -2.77 7.09
C VAL A 72 -5.28 -2.20 6.05
N VAL A 73 -4.48 -1.22 6.42
CA VAL A 73 -3.41 -0.68 5.57
C VAL A 73 -2.08 -1.12 6.13
N ALA A 74 -1.28 -1.83 5.33
CA ALA A 74 0.04 -2.31 5.71
C ALA A 74 1.11 -1.71 4.81
N VAL A 75 2.13 -1.12 5.41
CA VAL A 75 3.26 -0.53 4.70
C VAL A 75 4.31 -1.62 4.48
N ILE A 76 4.72 -1.80 3.22
CA ILE A 76 5.72 -2.80 2.82
C ILE A 76 7.02 -2.08 2.43
N PRO A 77 8.13 -2.34 3.14
CA PRO A 77 9.42 -1.74 2.82
C PRO A 77 9.98 -2.31 1.51
N THR A 78 10.52 -1.45 0.65
CA THR A 78 11.18 -1.83 -0.62
C THR A 78 12.68 -1.57 -0.64
N GLY A 79 13.32 -1.46 0.53
CA GLY A 79 14.77 -1.44 0.69
C GLY A 79 15.37 -2.84 0.91
N ARG A 80 16.69 -2.99 0.68
CA ARG A 80 17.44 -4.09 1.31
C ARG A 80 17.13 -4.04 2.80
N ALA A 81 16.74 -5.17 3.39
CA ALA A 81 16.65 -5.30 4.83
C ALA A 81 17.91 -4.66 5.42
N LYS A 82 17.76 -3.63 6.27
CA LYS A 82 18.87 -3.27 7.15
C LYS A 82 19.11 -4.53 7.96
N GLU A 83 20.16 -5.28 7.62
CA GLU A 83 20.66 -6.36 8.45
C GLU A 83 20.62 -5.84 9.87
N GLY A 84 19.90 -6.57 10.72
CA GLY A 84 19.62 -6.13 12.08
C GLY A 84 20.91 -5.66 12.73
N VAL A 85 20.85 -4.46 13.30
CA VAL A 85 21.76 -4.08 14.37
C VAL A 85 21.52 -5.11 15.48
N ARG A 86 22.37 -6.14 15.48
CA ARG A 86 22.55 -7.08 16.59
C ARG A 86 23.45 -6.44 17.61
#